data_AF-A0A7H4GK83-F1
#
_entry.id   AF-A0A7H4GK83-F1
#
_cell.length_a   1.000
_cell.length_b   1.000
_cell.length_c   1.000
_cell.angle_alpha   90.00
_cell.angle_beta   90.00
_cell.angle_gamma   90.00
#
_symmetry.space_group_name_H-M   'P 1'
#
loop_
_entity.id
_entity.type
_entity.pdbx_description
1 polymer ?
#
loop_
_entity_poly.entity_id
_entity_poly.type
_entity_poly.pdbx_seq_one_letter_code
_entity_poly.pdbx_strand_id
1 'polypeptide(L)'
;MKDKSLLARILSRRVIFGTSLGVALAFMLTGIVLWGGFNWAMEATNTMTFCTSCHEMADNVYAEYKGTPHDINPSGVGATCSDCHVPDPWHHKVVRKVYATRELWHKALGTVDTPEKFDERRLIMAERVWDSMKRTDSRECRNCHDWNSMNPEFQSPRARSQHKFAMEQGHTCIDCHMGLAHSDVHDRLSDEELEELTAPRPEHRQEVPESFLAGIARAEEREAEKEAARQAEAERERERRRLEEQRIKEAVDRALAERAVETDDAPEATDDIDFDWSGVPEREVTVFFPGQASMEWTLVGRMHGGARAFRFGDTCESCHGRETDEMGEKIVTGETAEEHPIPGKRGSMPVAVQAAHDSENLYLRFEWPMTDHVPVDFVDGGKMDPDNPIKVAVMLSTDKPEYAAQAGCWAACHHDLRDMPAHPDDPEASGLPLDFSRGVTKYLKESRTEVEEAGRRGATLGGWDKLEDEDVLADLLASGQFMDLMRINADGSTEHGHVLEERIMTGGAGFEASVSSSGGYWQVDMKRPLQSDQPGDVSLQPGETYNFSFAIHDDHADGRFHHVSLGYRMGLDDEEVDFNVVGR
;
A
#
# COMPACT_ATOMS: atom_id res chain seq x y z
N MET A 1 -52.45 56.22 -56.03
CA MET A 1 -52.40 54.86 -55.42
C MET A 1 -51.00 54.66 -54.89
N LYS A 2 -50.81 54.55 -53.57
CA LYS A 2 -49.46 54.40 -52.98
C LYS A 2 -48.94 52.99 -53.28
N ASP A 3 -47.83 52.90 -54.02
CA ASP A 3 -47.13 51.65 -54.28
C ASP A 3 -46.64 51.03 -52.96
N LYS A 4 -47.26 49.91 -52.58
CA LYS A 4 -46.75 49.08 -51.48
C LYS A 4 -45.50 48.37 -51.98
N SER A 5 -44.40 48.54 -51.25
CA SER A 5 -43.10 47.88 -51.46
C SER A 5 -43.24 46.40 -51.81
N LEU A 6 -42.33 45.87 -52.63
CA LEU A 6 -42.25 44.44 -53.00
C LEU A 6 -42.32 43.52 -51.76
N LEU A 7 -41.74 43.99 -50.64
CA LEU A 7 -41.77 43.34 -49.33
C LEU A 7 -43.20 43.23 -48.77
N ALA A 8 -44.01 44.27 -48.92
CA ALA A 8 -45.42 44.28 -48.53
C ALA A 8 -46.30 43.39 -49.43
N ARG A 9 -45.89 43.13 -50.68
CA ARG A 9 -46.55 42.16 -51.57
C ARG A 9 -46.19 40.71 -51.24
N ILE A 10 -44.94 40.44 -50.86
CA ILE A 10 -44.47 39.11 -50.42
C ILE A 10 -45.10 38.73 -49.07
N LEU A 11 -45.21 39.69 -48.14
CA LEU A 11 -45.87 39.50 -46.83
C LEU A 11 -47.39 39.30 -46.90
N SER A 12 -48.06 39.75 -47.97
CA SER A 12 -49.54 39.80 -48.05
C SER A 12 -50.19 38.80 -49.02
N ARG A 13 -49.43 38.01 -49.78
CA ARG A 13 -49.98 37.07 -50.75
C ARG A 13 -49.29 35.71 -50.74
N ARG A 14 -49.91 34.79 -50.02
CA ARG A 14 -50.15 33.35 -50.31
C ARG A 14 -50.19 32.63 -48.97
N VAL A 15 -51.41 32.34 -48.54
CA VAL A 15 -51.69 31.44 -47.43
C VAL A 15 -51.47 30.03 -47.95
N ILE A 16 -50.34 29.43 -47.63
CA ILE A 16 -50.09 28.00 -47.87
C ILE A 16 -50.25 27.35 -46.49
N PHE A 17 -51.27 26.49 -46.32
CA PHE A 17 -51.65 25.86 -45.04
C PHE A 17 -52.01 26.82 -43.88
N GLY A 18 -52.70 27.92 -44.16
CA GLY A 18 -53.29 28.78 -43.11
C GLY A 18 -52.35 29.85 -42.53
N THR A 19 -51.07 29.90 -42.90
CA THR A 19 -50.12 30.95 -42.50
C THR A 19 -49.54 31.69 -43.70
N SER A 20 -49.24 32.99 -43.55
CA SER A 20 -48.53 33.75 -44.60
C SER A 20 -47.03 33.49 -44.50
N LEU A 21 -46.31 33.57 -45.63
CA LEU A 21 -44.85 33.44 -45.66
C LEU A 21 -44.15 34.41 -44.69
N GLY A 22 -44.72 35.60 -44.50
CA GLY A 22 -44.24 36.58 -43.53
C GLY A 22 -44.37 36.15 -42.08
N VAL A 23 -45.51 35.54 -41.74
CA VAL A 23 -45.75 34.98 -40.40
C VAL A 23 -44.80 33.81 -40.15
N ALA A 24 -44.64 32.91 -41.13
CA ALA A 24 -43.70 31.79 -41.02
C ALA A 24 -42.24 32.26 -40.83
N LEU A 25 -41.80 33.26 -41.58
CA LEU A 25 -40.47 33.85 -41.43
C LEU A 25 -40.29 34.54 -40.07
N ALA A 26 -41.31 35.26 -39.58
CA ALA A 26 -41.27 35.87 -38.26
C ALA A 26 -41.14 34.81 -37.15
N PHE A 27 -41.96 33.75 -37.18
CA PHE A 27 -41.86 32.64 -36.21
C PHE A 27 -40.50 31.94 -36.27
N MET A 28 -39.93 31.74 -37.47
CA MET A 28 -38.61 31.13 -37.62
C MET A 28 -37.51 32.02 -37.01
N LEU A 29 -37.51 33.32 -37.31
CA LEU A 29 -36.54 34.26 -36.75
C LEU A 29 -36.68 34.38 -35.23
N THR A 30 -37.91 34.45 -34.72
CA THR A 30 -38.18 34.41 -33.27
C THR A 30 -37.67 33.11 -32.65
N GLY A 31 -37.90 31.96 -33.30
CA GLY A 31 -37.39 30.67 -32.84
C GLY A 31 -35.87 30.62 -32.76
N ILE A 32 -35.16 31.14 -33.79
CA ILE A 32 -33.69 31.22 -33.80
C ILE A 32 -33.18 32.11 -32.66
N VAL A 33 -33.80 33.28 -32.45
CA VAL A 33 -33.40 34.22 -31.39
C VAL A 33 -33.63 33.60 -30.01
N LEU A 34 -34.78 32.96 -29.79
CA LEU A 34 -35.09 32.31 -28.51
C LEU A 34 -34.17 31.11 -28.25
N TRP A 35 -33.96 30.26 -29.25
CA TRP A 35 -33.08 29.10 -29.14
C TRP A 35 -31.62 29.49 -28.92
N GLY A 36 -31.12 30.44 -29.72
CA GLY A 36 -29.77 30.97 -29.61
C GLY A 36 -29.56 31.70 -28.28
N GLY A 37 -30.50 32.55 -27.88
CA GLY A 37 -30.46 33.25 -26.60
C GLY A 37 -30.51 32.31 -25.40
N PHE A 38 -31.33 31.25 -25.46
CA PHE A 38 -31.40 30.23 -24.43
C PHE A 38 -30.06 29.49 -24.27
N ASN A 39 -29.49 28.97 -25.36
CA ASN A 39 -28.22 28.24 -25.30
C ASN A 39 -27.05 29.15 -24.90
N TRP A 40 -27.04 30.40 -25.37
CA TRP A 40 -26.07 31.40 -24.92
C TRP A 40 -26.15 31.64 -23.42
N ALA A 41 -27.36 31.80 -22.86
CA ALA A 41 -27.54 31.99 -21.43
C ALA A 41 -27.12 30.74 -20.63
N MET A 42 -27.43 29.54 -21.13
CA MET A 42 -26.98 28.28 -20.54
C MET A 42 -25.46 28.23 -20.45
N GLU A 43 -24.76 28.63 -21.50
CA GLU A 43 -23.30 28.62 -21.54
C GLU A 43 -22.68 29.75 -20.71
N ALA A 44 -23.24 30.96 -20.75
CA ALA A 44 -22.79 32.07 -19.92
C ALA A 44 -22.84 31.71 -18.42
N THR A 45 -23.85 30.94 -18.01
CA THR A 45 -24.01 30.46 -16.63
C THR A 45 -23.18 29.22 -16.29
N ASN A 46 -22.32 28.74 -17.19
CA ASN A 46 -21.32 27.69 -16.93
C ASN A 46 -19.91 28.27 -16.75
N THR A 47 -19.73 29.57 -16.95
CA THR A 47 -18.41 30.21 -16.84
C THR A 47 -17.94 30.33 -15.39
N MET A 48 -16.62 30.27 -15.18
CA MET A 48 -16.02 30.53 -13.86
C MET A 48 -16.48 31.86 -13.28
N THR A 49 -16.50 32.92 -14.10
CA THR A 49 -16.95 34.26 -13.67
C THR A 49 -18.39 34.28 -13.17
N PHE A 50 -19.28 33.46 -13.75
CA PHE A 50 -20.64 33.34 -13.24
C PHE A 50 -20.68 32.57 -11.92
N CYS A 51 -20.01 31.42 -11.85
CA CYS A 51 -20.00 30.58 -10.65
C CYS A 51 -19.43 31.32 -9.43
N THR A 52 -18.39 32.14 -9.63
CA THR A 52 -17.76 32.93 -8.57
C THR A 52 -18.39 34.31 -8.35
N SER A 53 -19.51 34.61 -9.03
CA SER A 53 -20.21 35.89 -8.84
C SER A 53 -20.94 36.00 -7.49
N CYS A 54 -21.21 34.86 -6.85
CA CYS A 54 -21.75 34.79 -5.50
C CYS A 54 -20.61 34.71 -4.47
N HIS A 55 -20.69 35.51 -3.41
CA HIS A 55 -19.65 35.54 -2.36
C HIS A 55 -19.49 34.19 -1.66
N GLU A 56 -20.56 33.41 -1.50
CA GLU A 56 -20.50 32.06 -0.92
C GLU A 56 -19.61 31.11 -1.74
N MET A 57 -19.57 31.30 -3.07
CA MET A 57 -18.72 30.50 -3.95
C MET A 57 -17.30 31.07 -4.02
N ALA A 58 -17.18 32.40 -4.08
CA ALA A 58 -15.90 33.10 -4.20
C ALA A 58 -15.02 32.94 -2.95
N ASP A 59 -15.62 33.08 -1.76
CA ASP A 59 -14.89 33.12 -0.50
C ASP A 59 -14.55 31.71 0.03
N ASN A 60 -15.32 30.69 -0.37
CA ASN A 60 -15.14 29.30 0.06
C ASN A 60 -14.58 28.42 -1.08
N VAL A 61 -15.45 27.74 -1.84
CA VAL A 61 -15.06 26.68 -2.79
C VAL A 61 -14.10 27.14 -3.88
N TYR A 62 -14.18 28.40 -4.35
CA TYR A 62 -13.21 28.93 -5.31
C TYR A 62 -11.84 29.20 -4.68
N ALA A 63 -11.81 29.63 -3.42
CA ALA A 63 -10.55 29.78 -2.69
C ALA A 63 -9.85 28.42 -2.54
N GLU A 64 -10.61 27.36 -2.28
CA GLU A 64 -10.13 25.98 -2.12
C GLU A 64 -9.72 25.33 -3.45
N TYR A 65 -10.43 25.63 -4.54
CA TYR A 65 -10.11 25.11 -5.88
C TYR A 65 -8.75 25.60 -6.39
N LYS A 66 -8.34 26.82 -6.02
CA LYS A 66 -7.10 27.42 -6.52
C LYS A 66 -5.87 26.63 -6.06
N GLY A 67 -4.95 26.39 -6.97
CA GLY A 67 -3.72 25.63 -6.72
C GLY A 67 -3.91 24.12 -6.68
N THR A 68 -5.15 23.62 -6.85
CA THR A 68 -5.38 22.19 -7.06
C THR A 68 -4.89 21.74 -8.44
N PRO A 69 -4.67 20.44 -8.68
CA PRO A 69 -4.32 19.93 -10.00
C PRO A 69 -5.33 20.26 -11.11
N HIS A 70 -6.59 20.57 -10.75
CA HIS A 70 -7.61 21.00 -11.69
C HIS A 70 -7.51 22.49 -12.06
N ASP A 71 -6.85 23.31 -11.22
CA ASP A 71 -6.55 24.72 -11.49
C ASP A 71 -5.21 24.91 -12.22
N ILE A 72 -4.15 24.30 -11.70
CA ILE A 72 -2.79 24.45 -12.24
C ILE A 72 -2.16 23.06 -12.38
N ASN A 73 -1.81 22.69 -13.61
CA ASN A 73 -1.13 21.43 -13.90
C ASN A 73 -0.12 21.56 -15.06
N PRO A 74 0.81 20.59 -15.22
CA PRO A 74 1.85 20.64 -16.25
C PRO A 74 1.33 20.66 -17.69
N SER A 75 0.12 20.17 -17.95
CA SER A 75 -0.46 20.12 -19.30
C SER A 75 -1.04 21.47 -19.75
N GLY A 76 -1.36 22.36 -18.79
CA GLY A 76 -2.07 23.61 -19.04
C GLY A 76 -3.57 23.44 -19.34
N VAL A 77 -4.10 22.22 -19.32
CA VAL A 77 -5.54 21.93 -19.47
C VAL A 77 -6.17 21.83 -18.09
N GLY A 78 -6.90 22.87 -17.67
CA GLY A 78 -7.62 22.90 -16.39
C GLY A 78 -9.10 22.55 -16.54
N ALA A 79 -9.73 22.18 -15.42
CA ALA A 79 -11.16 21.93 -15.33
C ALA A 79 -11.83 23.07 -14.54
N THR A 80 -12.88 23.66 -15.09
CA THR A 80 -13.65 24.72 -14.44
C THR A 80 -14.76 24.16 -13.54
N CYS A 81 -15.42 25.01 -12.75
CA CYS A 81 -16.52 24.59 -11.88
C CYS A 81 -17.61 23.81 -12.63
N SER A 82 -17.93 24.21 -13.86
CA SER A 82 -19.01 23.57 -14.63
C SER A 82 -18.61 22.20 -15.15
N ASP A 83 -17.34 21.96 -15.45
CA ASP A 83 -16.86 20.66 -15.94
C ASP A 83 -17.13 19.53 -14.93
N CYS A 84 -17.12 19.86 -13.62
CA CYS A 84 -17.39 18.91 -12.54
C CYS A 84 -18.84 18.99 -11.99
N HIS A 85 -19.45 20.17 -11.91
CA HIS A 85 -20.76 20.36 -11.25
C HIS A 85 -21.95 20.47 -12.20
N VAL A 86 -21.70 20.59 -13.51
CA VAL A 86 -22.73 20.74 -14.54
C VAL A 86 -22.50 19.67 -15.63
N PRO A 87 -23.39 18.68 -15.74
CA PRO A 87 -23.24 17.62 -16.74
C PRO A 87 -23.12 18.20 -18.15
N ASP A 88 -22.18 17.69 -18.96
CA ASP A 88 -22.07 18.15 -20.35
C ASP A 88 -23.26 17.72 -21.23
N PRO A 89 -23.77 16.46 -21.16
CA PRO A 89 -24.91 16.04 -21.96
C PRO A 89 -26.14 16.91 -21.72
N TRP A 90 -26.69 17.50 -22.78
CA TRP A 90 -27.72 18.54 -22.74
C TRP A 90 -28.89 18.23 -21.80
N HIS A 91 -29.39 17.00 -21.83
CA HIS A 91 -30.54 16.60 -21.01
C HIS A 91 -30.21 16.61 -19.51
N HIS A 92 -29.05 16.08 -19.11
CA HIS A 92 -28.57 16.13 -17.72
C HIS A 92 -28.22 17.57 -17.30
N LYS A 93 -27.63 18.36 -18.20
CA LYS A 93 -27.33 19.79 -18.01
C LYS A 93 -28.59 20.58 -17.63
N VAL A 94 -29.67 20.42 -18.40
CA VAL A 94 -30.96 21.09 -18.15
C VAL A 94 -31.57 20.65 -16.82
N VAL A 95 -31.55 19.35 -16.50
CA VAL A 95 -32.05 18.86 -15.20
C VAL A 95 -31.27 19.51 -14.05
N ARG A 96 -29.93 19.51 -14.10
CA ARG A 96 -29.09 20.13 -13.06
C ARG A 96 -29.36 21.63 -12.92
N LYS A 97 -29.53 22.36 -14.03
CA LYS A 97 -29.86 23.80 -14.04
C LYS A 97 -31.24 24.08 -13.43
N VAL A 98 -32.23 23.21 -13.65
CA VAL A 98 -33.54 23.30 -12.98
C VAL A 98 -33.38 23.06 -11.48
N TYR A 99 -32.63 22.04 -11.06
CA TYR A 99 -32.33 21.81 -9.64
C TYR A 99 -31.57 22.99 -8.99
N ALA A 100 -30.66 23.62 -9.73
CA ALA A 100 -29.87 24.77 -9.28
C ALA A 100 -30.73 25.99 -8.91
N THR A 101 -31.96 26.09 -9.41
CA THR A 101 -32.88 27.19 -9.02
C THR A 101 -33.14 27.23 -7.52
N ARG A 102 -32.98 26.09 -6.81
CA ARG A 102 -33.05 26.02 -5.34
C ARG A 102 -31.91 26.79 -4.66
N GLU A 103 -30.75 26.92 -5.29
CA GLU A 103 -29.62 27.67 -4.77
C GLU A 103 -29.96 29.17 -4.69
N LEU A 104 -30.69 29.71 -5.67
CA LEU A 104 -31.20 31.09 -5.64
C LEU A 104 -32.17 31.33 -4.47
N TRP A 105 -33.01 30.33 -4.16
CA TRP A 105 -33.90 30.38 -3.01
C TRP A 105 -33.11 30.41 -1.69
N HIS A 106 -32.10 29.55 -1.54
CA HIS A 106 -31.27 29.51 -0.33
C HIS A 106 -30.33 30.71 -0.20
N LYS A 107 -29.91 31.31 -1.31
CA LYS A 107 -29.23 32.61 -1.34
C LYS A 107 -30.13 33.71 -0.78
N ALA A 108 -31.39 33.78 -1.22
CA ALA A 108 -32.34 34.77 -0.72
C ALA A 108 -32.65 34.59 0.78
N LEU A 109 -32.58 33.36 1.30
CA LEU A 109 -32.76 33.05 2.72
C LEU A 109 -31.49 33.25 3.56
N GLY A 110 -30.32 33.48 2.96
CA GLY A 110 -29.05 33.56 3.70
C GLY A 110 -28.68 32.24 4.40
N THR A 111 -28.95 31.10 3.74
CA THR A 111 -28.75 29.76 4.36
C THR A 111 -27.26 29.45 4.60
N VAL A 112 -26.37 29.94 3.73
CA VAL A 112 -24.91 29.71 3.76
C VAL A 112 -24.14 31.01 3.45
N ASP A 113 -24.69 32.16 3.81
CA ASP A 113 -24.18 33.49 3.43
C ASP A 113 -22.98 33.99 4.25
N THR A 114 -22.50 33.21 5.22
CA THR A 114 -21.24 33.44 5.93
C THR A 114 -20.39 32.16 5.91
N PRO A 115 -19.05 32.26 6.05
CA PRO A 115 -18.18 31.08 6.10
C PRO A 115 -18.59 30.07 7.17
N GLU A 116 -19.02 30.54 8.34
CA GLU A 116 -19.46 29.68 9.45
C GLU A 116 -20.71 28.89 9.08
N LYS A 117 -21.72 29.55 8.51
CA LYS A 117 -22.93 28.87 8.04
C LYS A 117 -22.67 27.92 6.88
N PHE A 118 -21.72 28.27 5.99
CA PHE A 118 -21.29 27.39 4.92
C PHE A 118 -20.65 26.13 5.50
N ASP A 119 -19.75 26.27 6.48
CA ASP A 119 -19.07 25.14 7.10
C ASP A 119 -20.01 24.23 7.90
N GLU A 120 -20.97 24.80 8.64
CA GLU A 120 -22.04 24.07 9.34
C GLU A 120 -22.87 23.19 8.39
N ARG A 121 -22.94 23.55 7.10
CA ARG A 121 -23.68 22.84 6.06
C ARG A 121 -22.79 22.13 5.05
N ARG A 122 -21.46 22.15 5.24
CA ARG A 122 -20.50 21.65 4.25
C ARG A 122 -20.70 20.16 3.98
N LEU A 123 -20.79 19.34 5.02
CA LEU A 123 -20.98 17.88 4.89
C LEU A 123 -22.25 17.54 4.11
N ILE A 124 -23.41 18.08 4.50
CA ILE A 124 -24.68 17.79 3.81
C ILE A 124 -24.70 18.30 2.36
N MET A 125 -23.93 19.35 2.03
CA MET A 125 -23.77 19.80 0.65
C MET A 125 -22.85 18.86 -0.14
N ALA A 126 -21.75 18.42 0.48
CA ALA A 126 -20.79 17.49 -0.11
C ALA A 126 -21.45 16.13 -0.40
N GLU A 127 -22.16 15.54 0.57
CA GLU A 127 -22.90 14.28 0.41
C GLU A 127 -23.86 14.28 -0.78
N ARG A 128 -24.54 15.40 -1.04
CA ARG A 128 -25.44 15.52 -2.20
C ARG A 128 -24.68 15.51 -3.53
N VAL A 129 -23.50 16.11 -3.56
CA VAL A 129 -22.63 16.10 -4.74
C VAL A 129 -22.05 14.70 -4.94
N TRP A 130 -21.55 14.07 -3.86
CA TRP A 130 -21.01 12.71 -3.87
C TRP A 130 -22.06 11.69 -4.31
N ASP A 131 -23.28 11.73 -3.75
CA ASP A 131 -24.39 10.88 -4.19
C ASP A 131 -24.70 11.09 -5.68
N SER A 132 -24.74 12.35 -6.13
CA SER A 132 -24.97 12.63 -7.56
C SER A 132 -23.88 12.01 -8.43
N MET A 133 -22.61 12.23 -8.09
CA MET A 133 -21.47 11.70 -8.83
C MET A 133 -21.45 10.18 -8.81
N LYS A 134 -21.69 9.56 -7.65
CA LYS A 134 -21.75 8.10 -7.49
C LYS A 134 -22.85 7.49 -8.34
N ARG A 135 -24.08 8.00 -8.27
CA ARG A 135 -25.22 7.48 -9.04
C ARG A 135 -25.05 7.61 -10.55
N THR A 136 -24.25 8.57 -11.01
CA THR A 136 -24.00 8.80 -12.44
C THR A 136 -22.66 8.22 -12.89
N ASP A 137 -22.09 7.30 -12.13
CA ASP A 137 -20.78 6.72 -12.38
C ASP A 137 -19.74 7.78 -12.74
N SER A 138 -19.57 8.79 -11.88
CA SER A 138 -18.63 9.92 -12.05
C SER A 138 -18.54 10.46 -13.49
N ARG A 139 -19.68 10.56 -14.19
CA ARG A 139 -19.78 10.97 -15.60
C ARG A 139 -18.94 12.21 -15.91
N GLU A 140 -18.99 13.19 -15.03
CA GLU A 140 -18.26 14.45 -15.17
C GLU A 140 -16.75 14.26 -15.10
N CYS A 141 -16.25 13.41 -14.20
CA CYS A 141 -14.82 13.06 -14.13
C CYS A 141 -14.35 12.36 -15.42
N ARG A 142 -15.17 11.45 -15.93
CA ARG A 142 -14.87 10.62 -17.11
C ARG A 142 -14.87 11.39 -18.44
N ASN A 143 -15.37 12.64 -18.46
CA ASN A 143 -15.20 13.51 -19.63
C ASN A 143 -13.72 13.78 -19.95
N CYS A 144 -12.88 13.78 -18.91
CA CYS A 144 -11.43 13.99 -19.02
C CYS A 144 -10.62 12.74 -18.61
N HIS A 145 -11.13 11.94 -17.67
CA HIS A 145 -10.50 10.73 -17.13
C HIS A 145 -11.22 9.46 -17.61
N ASP A 146 -11.26 9.25 -18.91
CA ASP A 146 -11.90 8.08 -19.49
C ASP A 146 -11.03 6.82 -19.41
N TRP A 147 -11.64 5.69 -19.06
CA TRP A 147 -10.94 4.41 -18.90
C TRP A 147 -10.23 3.93 -20.17
N ASN A 148 -10.75 4.23 -21.36
CA ASN A 148 -10.14 3.79 -22.62
C ASN A 148 -8.89 4.60 -22.99
N SER A 149 -8.82 5.84 -22.51
CA SER A 149 -7.74 6.80 -22.81
C SER A 149 -6.74 6.95 -21.67
N MET A 150 -7.08 6.46 -20.48
CA MET A 150 -6.19 6.40 -19.34
C MET A 150 -5.04 5.42 -19.61
N ASN A 151 -3.79 5.90 -19.50
CA ASN A 151 -2.62 5.07 -19.75
C ASN A 151 -1.98 4.58 -18.44
N PRO A 152 -2.11 3.28 -18.09
CA PRO A 152 -1.52 2.74 -16.87
C PRO A 152 0.00 2.62 -16.92
N GLU A 153 0.63 2.83 -18.07
CA GLU A 153 2.09 2.74 -18.23
C GLU A 153 2.86 3.80 -17.40
N PHE A 154 2.18 4.91 -17.10
CA PHE A 154 2.71 6.04 -16.33
C PHE A 154 2.05 6.17 -14.95
N GLN A 155 1.28 5.18 -14.54
CA GLN A 155 0.71 5.11 -13.20
C GLN A 155 1.65 4.32 -12.29
N SER A 156 1.63 4.61 -10.99
CA SER A 156 2.29 3.74 -10.02
C SER A 156 1.66 2.34 -10.06
N PRO A 157 2.41 1.28 -9.71
CA PRO A 157 1.90 -0.10 -9.69
C PRO A 157 0.59 -0.24 -8.91
N ARG A 158 0.54 0.39 -7.74
CA ARG A 158 -0.68 0.46 -6.92
C ARG A 158 -1.85 1.13 -7.64
N ALA A 159 -1.64 2.30 -8.24
CA ALA A 159 -2.71 3.04 -8.90
C ALA A 159 -3.31 2.27 -10.08
N ARG A 160 -2.48 1.63 -10.91
CA ARG A 160 -2.99 0.82 -12.04
C ARG A 160 -3.76 -0.42 -11.56
N SER A 161 -3.31 -1.07 -10.48
CA SER A 161 -4.04 -2.20 -9.89
C SER A 161 -5.41 -1.74 -9.36
N GLN A 162 -5.44 -0.64 -8.59
CA GLN A 162 -6.68 -0.09 -8.06
C GLN A 162 -7.65 0.37 -9.17
N HIS A 163 -7.15 0.96 -10.26
CA HIS A 163 -7.99 1.31 -11.40
C HIS A 163 -8.55 0.09 -12.12
N LYS A 164 -7.75 -0.97 -12.31
CA LYS A 164 -8.23 -2.26 -12.85
C LYS A 164 -9.34 -2.84 -11.98
N PHE A 165 -9.07 -2.94 -10.68
CA PHE A 165 -10.03 -3.41 -9.67
C PHE A 165 -11.31 -2.56 -9.66
N ALA A 166 -11.16 -1.23 -9.77
CA ALA A 166 -12.29 -0.31 -9.81
C ALA A 166 -13.25 -0.62 -10.96
N MET A 167 -12.72 -0.87 -12.16
CA MET A 167 -13.51 -1.24 -13.34
C MET A 167 -14.21 -2.59 -13.15
N GLU A 168 -13.50 -3.59 -12.63
CA GLU A 168 -14.01 -4.95 -12.45
C GLU A 168 -15.10 -5.05 -11.36
N GLN A 169 -14.97 -4.27 -10.28
CA GLN A 169 -15.90 -4.30 -9.15
C GLN A 169 -17.04 -3.29 -9.25
N GLY A 170 -16.92 -2.27 -10.11
CA GLY A 170 -17.94 -1.25 -10.33
C GLY A 170 -17.78 -0.06 -9.38
N HIS A 171 -16.55 0.37 -9.17
CA HIS A 171 -16.23 1.61 -8.48
C HIS A 171 -16.37 2.82 -9.36
N THR A 172 -16.77 3.91 -8.73
CA THR A 172 -16.77 5.25 -9.32
C THR A 172 -15.49 5.97 -8.93
N CYS A 173 -15.13 7.02 -9.68
CA CYS A 173 -13.91 7.78 -9.39
C CYS A 173 -13.93 8.32 -7.96
N ILE A 174 -15.09 8.76 -7.48
CA ILE A 174 -15.23 9.39 -6.15
C ILE A 174 -15.19 8.40 -4.98
N ASP A 175 -15.21 7.08 -5.25
CA ASP A 175 -15.07 6.08 -4.18
C ASP A 175 -13.65 6.10 -3.58
N CYS A 176 -12.67 6.54 -4.37
CA CYS A 176 -11.28 6.76 -3.92
C CYS A 176 -10.86 8.24 -4.01
N HIS A 177 -11.33 8.96 -5.01
CA HIS A 177 -11.03 10.38 -5.25
C HIS A 177 -12.17 11.27 -4.74
N MET A 178 -12.38 11.26 -3.42
CA MET A 178 -13.34 12.14 -2.75
C MET A 178 -12.67 13.45 -2.34
N GLY A 179 -13.40 14.58 -2.40
CA GLY A 179 -12.90 15.85 -1.87
C GLY A 179 -11.74 16.51 -2.64
N LEU A 180 -11.51 16.21 -3.93
CA LEU A 180 -10.28 16.64 -4.64
C LEU A 180 -10.04 18.15 -4.77
N ALA A 181 -11.11 18.92 -4.98
CA ALA A 181 -11.01 20.35 -5.33
C ALA A 181 -11.42 21.28 -4.18
N HIS A 182 -11.91 20.74 -3.08
CA HIS A 182 -12.52 21.47 -1.97
C HIS A 182 -12.00 20.89 -0.66
N SER A 183 -12.11 21.62 0.45
CA SER A 183 -11.73 21.09 1.74
C SER A 183 -12.49 19.80 2.03
N ASP A 184 -11.72 18.78 2.35
CA ASP A 184 -12.26 17.48 2.64
C ASP A 184 -13.08 17.50 3.94
N VAL A 185 -14.18 16.74 3.91
CA VAL A 185 -15.12 16.59 5.02
C VAL A 185 -15.56 15.14 5.19
N HIS A 186 -14.94 14.19 4.49
CA HIS A 186 -15.28 12.78 4.66
C HIS A 186 -14.84 12.25 6.04
N ASP A 187 -13.88 12.90 6.69
CA ASP A 187 -13.46 12.68 8.08
C ASP A 187 -14.59 12.94 9.10
N ARG A 188 -15.63 13.70 8.72
CA ARG A 188 -16.81 13.95 9.54
C ARG A 188 -17.83 12.80 9.48
N LEU A 189 -17.67 11.84 8.59
CA LEU A 189 -18.48 10.63 8.52
C LEU A 189 -17.91 9.55 9.45
N SER A 190 -18.78 8.70 9.99
CA SER A 190 -18.31 7.45 10.60
C SER A 190 -17.73 6.51 9.53
N ASP A 191 -16.85 5.58 9.95
CA ASP A 191 -16.27 4.60 9.02
C ASP A 191 -17.35 3.78 8.29
N GLU A 192 -18.45 3.48 9.00
CA GLU A 192 -19.59 2.73 8.46
C GLU A 192 -20.30 3.52 7.35
N GLU A 193 -20.54 4.81 7.57
CA GLU A 193 -21.13 5.70 6.56
C GLU A 193 -20.21 5.88 5.36
N LEU A 194 -18.90 6.01 5.58
CA LEU A 194 -17.92 6.15 4.51
C LEU A 194 -17.79 4.85 3.69
N GLU A 195 -17.79 3.69 4.35
CA GLU A 195 -17.76 2.38 3.70
C GLU A 195 -19.01 2.17 2.82
N GLU A 196 -20.20 2.50 3.32
CA GLU A 196 -21.43 2.46 2.53
C GLU A 196 -21.37 3.45 1.34
N LEU A 197 -20.89 4.67 1.60
CA LEU A 197 -20.77 5.72 0.59
C LEU A 197 -19.71 5.39 -0.48
N THR A 198 -18.73 4.54 -0.21
CA THR A 198 -17.66 4.13 -1.15
C THR A 198 -17.79 2.67 -1.61
N ALA A 199 -18.87 1.98 -1.21
CA ALA A 199 -19.19 0.63 -1.65
C ALA A 199 -19.36 0.55 -3.18
N PRO A 200 -18.93 -0.55 -3.83
CA PRO A 200 -19.04 -0.68 -5.27
C PRO A 200 -20.50 -0.77 -5.70
N ARG A 201 -20.79 -0.32 -6.91
CA ARG A 201 -22.10 -0.46 -7.56
C ARG A 201 -21.99 -1.47 -8.69
N PRO A 202 -22.60 -2.67 -8.57
CA PRO A 202 -22.52 -3.69 -9.61
C PRO A 202 -22.96 -3.19 -11.00
N GLU A 203 -23.88 -2.22 -11.04
CA GLU A 203 -24.34 -1.57 -12.27
C GLU A 203 -23.26 -0.74 -13.01
N HIS A 204 -22.13 -0.44 -12.36
CA HIS A 204 -21.00 0.31 -12.93
C HIS A 204 -19.82 -0.59 -13.31
N ARG A 205 -19.95 -1.91 -13.12
CA ARG A 205 -18.93 -2.85 -13.59
C ARG A 205 -18.80 -2.78 -15.10
N GLN A 206 -17.56 -2.82 -15.57
CA GLN A 206 -17.24 -2.86 -16.97
C GLN A 206 -16.02 -3.73 -17.22
N GLU A 207 -15.88 -4.20 -18.45
CA GLU A 207 -14.67 -4.88 -18.88
C GLU A 207 -13.50 -3.89 -18.92
N VAL A 208 -12.32 -4.35 -18.50
CA VAL A 208 -11.10 -3.55 -18.55
C VAL A 208 -10.72 -3.35 -20.02
N PRO A 209 -10.55 -2.11 -20.52
CA PRO A 209 -10.22 -1.87 -21.92
C PRO A 209 -8.91 -2.56 -22.32
N GLU A 210 -8.86 -3.12 -23.54
CA GLU A 210 -7.63 -3.74 -24.08
C GLU A 210 -6.45 -2.76 -24.10
N SER A 211 -6.71 -1.47 -24.35
CA SER A 211 -5.68 -0.41 -24.31
C SER A 211 -5.06 -0.28 -22.91
N PHE A 212 -5.86 -0.45 -21.86
CA PHE A 212 -5.42 -0.41 -20.47
C PHE A 212 -4.57 -1.64 -20.14
N LEU A 213 -5.05 -2.85 -20.47
CA LEU A 213 -4.30 -4.10 -20.26
C LEU A 213 -2.95 -4.08 -21.01
N ALA A 214 -2.94 -3.62 -22.25
CA ALA A 214 -1.71 -3.45 -23.02
C ALA A 214 -0.75 -2.43 -22.38
N GLY A 215 -1.28 -1.38 -21.73
CA GLY A 215 -0.48 -0.42 -20.98
C GLY A 215 0.13 -0.99 -19.70
N ILE A 216 -0.60 -1.87 -19.00
CA ILE A 216 -0.07 -2.60 -17.84
C ILE A 216 1.13 -3.45 -18.28
N ALA A 217 0.96 -4.25 -19.34
CA ALA A 217 2.02 -5.11 -19.85
C ALA A 217 3.29 -4.32 -20.23
N ARG A 218 3.14 -3.16 -20.88
CA ARG A 218 4.29 -2.29 -21.22
C ARG A 218 4.98 -1.72 -19.98
N ALA A 219 4.24 -1.35 -18.93
CA ALA A 219 4.89 -0.90 -17.70
C ALA A 219 5.56 -2.04 -16.94
N GLU A 220 4.96 -3.23 -16.92
CA GLU A 220 5.58 -4.42 -16.32
C GLU A 220 6.88 -4.78 -17.04
N GLU A 221 6.91 -4.74 -18.38
CA GLU A 221 8.13 -4.92 -19.16
C GLU A 221 9.18 -3.86 -18.82
N ARG A 222 8.82 -2.57 -18.82
CA ARG A 222 9.74 -1.48 -18.47
C ARG A 222 10.28 -1.60 -17.04
N GLU A 223 9.44 -2.06 -16.11
CA GLU A 223 9.81 -2.24 -14.70
C GLU A 223 10.70 -3.47 -14.53
N ALA A 224 10.42 -4.58 -15.24
CA ALA A 224 11.29 -5.75 -15.28
C ALA A 224 12.67 -5.43 -15.88
N GLU A 225 12.74 -4.62 -16.94
CA GLU A 225 14.01 -4.15 -17.50
C GLU A 225 14.81 -3.31 -16.50
N LYS A 226 14.15 -2.40 -15.77
CA LYS A 226 14.78 -1.60 -14.71
C LYS A 226 15.27 -2.47 -13.56
N GLU A 227 14.48 -3.44 -13.15
CA GLU A 227 14.83 -4.39 -12.09
C GLU A 227 16.03 -5.25 -12.51
N ALA A 228 16.01 -5.81 -13.71
CA ALA A 228 17.13 -6.58 -14.25
C ALA A 228 18.40 -5.73 -14.34
N ALA A 229 18.29 -4.44 -14.70
CA ALA A 229 19.42 -3.52 -14.70
C ALA A 229 19.96 -3.25 -13.28
N ARG A 230 19.07 -3.05 -12.29
CA ARG A 230 19.43 -2.90 -10.87
C ARG A 230 20.14 -4.15 -10.35
N GLN A 231 19.59 -5.33 -10.60
CA GLN A 231 20.17 -6.62 -10.21
C GLN A 231 21.54 -6.83 -10.85
N ALA A 232 21.70 -6.52 -12.15
CA ALA A 232 22.98 -6.65 -12.84
C ALA A 232 24.03 -5.64 -12.35
N GLU A 233 23.64 -4.42 -11.98
CA GLU A 233 24.55 -3.45 -11.36
C GLU A 233 25.00 -3.92 -9.97
N ALA A 234 24.05 -4.42 -9.18
CA ALA A 234 24.31 -4.96 -7.87
C ALA A 234 25.25 -6.18 -7.97
N GLU A 235 24.97 -7.15 -8.85
CA GLU A 235 25.84 -8.31 -9.12
C GLU A 235 27.27 -7.90 -9.49
N ARG A 236 27.45 -6.89 -10.36
CA ARG A 236 28.79 -6.38 -10.72
C ARG A 236 29.53 -5.75 -9.55
N GLU A 237 28.81 -5.01 -8.70
CA GLU A 237 29.39 -4.48 -7.48
C GLU A 237 29.82 -5.61 -6.54
N ARG A 238 29.01 -6.68 -6.41
CA ARG A 238 29.34 -7.85 -5.60
C ARG A 238 30.52 -8.65 -6.16
N GLU A 239 30.57 -8.89 -7.47
CA GLU A 239 31.72 -9.55 -8.13
C GLU A 239 33.00 -8.75 -7.88
N ARG A 240 32.94 -7.41 -8.00
CA ARG A 240 34.06 -6.52 -7.68
C ARG A 240 34.49 -6.67 -6.22
N ARG A 241 33.56 -6.84 -5.27
CA ARG A 241 33.88 -7.11 -3.85
C ARG A 241 34.57 -8.46 -3.66
N ARG A 242 33.99 -9.54 -4.20
CA ARG A 242 34.57 -10.90 -4.11
C ARG A 242 35.99 -10.95 -4.66
N LEU A 243 36.23 -10.29 -5.80
CA LEU A 243 37.57 -10.18 -6.39
C LEU A 243 38.54 -9.38 -5.51
N GLU A 244 38.06 -8.30 -4.87
CA GLU A 244 38.87 -7.51 -3.94
C GLU A 244 39.21 -8.30 -2.67
N GLU A 245 38.26 -9.06 -2.11
CA GLU A 245 38.48 -9.94 -0.96
C GLU A 245 39.46 -11.06 -1.29
N GLN A 246 39.32 -11.71 -2.45
CA GLN A 246 40.31 -12.69 -2.93
C GLN A 246 41.69 -12.06 -3.03
N ARG A 247 41.79 -10.84 -3.58
CA ARG A 247 43.06 -10.10 -3.69
C ARG A 247 43.65 -9.76 -2.31
N ILE A 248 42.82 -9.37 -1.35
CA ILE A 248 43.23 -9.11 0.03
C ILE A 248 43.71 -10.41 0.70
N LYS A 249 42.94 -11.50 0.58
CA LYS A 249 43.30 -12.81 1.13
C LYS A 249 44.62 -13.30 0.55
N GLU A 250 44.80 -13.28 -0.76
CA GLU A 250 46.07 -13.62 -1.40
C GLU A 250 47.23 -12.73 -0.95
N ALA A 251 46.99 -11.44 -0.69
CA ALA A 251 48.00 -10.53 -0.16
C ALA A 251 48.35 -10.84 1.30
N VAL A 252 47.36 -11.18 2.13
CA VAL A 252 47.56 -11.62 3.52
C VAL A 252 48.28 -12.96 3.56
N ASP A 253 47.83 -13.96 2.81
CA ASP A 253 48.47 -15.29 2.73
C ASP A 253 49.92 -15.18 2.27
N ARG A 254 50.20 -14.33 1.27
CA ARG A 254 51.57 -14.02 0.84
C ARG A 254 52.37 -13.34 1.94
N ALA A 255 51.80 -12.37 2.65
CA ALA A 255 52.47 -11.69 3.76
C ALA A 255 52.74 -12.63 4.95
N LEU A 256 51.83 -13.56 5.25
CA LEU A 256 51.98 -14.61 6.26
C LEU A 256 53.00 -15.67 5.83
N ALA A 257 53.01 -16.07 4.55
CA ALA A 257 54.04 -16.96 4.01
C ALA A 257 55.45 -16.32 4.03
N GLU A 258 55.53 -14.99 3.87
CA GLU A 258 56.77 -14.21 3.98
C GLU A 258 57.17 -13.94 5.44
N ARG A 259 56.22 -13.91 6.38
CA ARG A 259 56.43 -13.79 7.83
C ARG A 259 56.11 -15.12 8.52
N ALA A 260 57.05 -16.07 8.53
CA ALA A 260 57.01 -17.14 9.51
C ALA A 260 57.22 -16.58 10.94
N VAL A 261 56.17 -16.01 11.54
CA VAL A 261 56.05 -15.70 12.97
C VAL A 261 54.59 -15.93 13.36
N GLU A 262 54.39 -16.82 14.33
CA GLU A 262 53.13 -17.05 15.04
C GLU A 262 52.54 -15.73 15.55
N THR A 263 51.29 -15.47 15.23
CA THR A 263 50.41 -14.63 16.05
C THR A 263 49.03 -15.26 16.11
N ASP A 264 48.73 -15.79 17.30
CA ASP A 264 47.39 -15.93 17.85
C ASP A 264 46.68 -14.57 17.90
N ASP A 265 45.34 -14.63 17.99
CA ASP A 265 44.35 -13.57 18.19
C ASP A 265 43.80 -12.88 16.92
N ALA A 266 43.02 -13.63 16.15
CA ALA A 266 41.82 -13.12 15.47
C ALA A 266 40.59 -13.73 16.17
N PRO A 267 39.48 -12.99 16.36
CA PRO A 267 38.26 -13.56 16.93
C PRO A 267 37.82 -14.76 16.09
N GLU A 268 37.57 -15.90 16.75
CA GLU A 268 37.12 -17.13 16.11
C GLU A 268 35.84 -16.85 15.33
N ALA A 269 35.90 -17.06 14.02
CA ALA A 269 34.71 -17.28 13.22
C ALA A 269 33.99 -18.49 13.82
N THR A 270 32.68 -18.36 14.05
CA THR A 270 31.80 -19.49 14.33
C THR A 270 32.00 -20.54 13.25
N ASP A 271 31.94 -21.84 13.59
CA ASP A 271 32.10 -22.94 12.63
C ASP A 271 31.30 -22.65 11.34
N ASP A 272 32.04 -22.42 10.24
CA ASP A 272 31.45 -22.01 8.96
C ASP A 272 30.56 -23.14 8.42
N ILE A 273 29.39 -22.79 7.90
CA ILE A 273 28.55 -23.75 7.17
C ILE A 273 29.27 -24.07 5.85
N ASP A 274 29.85 -25.27 5.77
CA ASP A 274 30.56 -25.77 4.58
C ASP A 274 29.58 -26.14 3.47
N PHE A 275 29.13 -25.14 2.70
CA PHE A 275 28.25 -25.29 1.55
C PHE A 275 28.78 -24.51 0.33
N ASP A 276 28.77 -25.15 -0.84
CA ASP A 276 29.20 -24.50 -2.09
C ASP A 276 28.06 -23.69 -2.72
N TRP A 277 28.08 -22.39 -2.46
CA TRP A 277 27.12 -21.42 -3.02
C TRP A 277 27.33 -21.13 -4.52
N SER A 278 28.33 -21.75 -5.16
CA SER A 278 28.67 -21.49 -6.57
C SER A 278 27.52 -21.84 -7.51
N GLY A 279 26.94 -20.81 -8.13
CA GLY A 279 25.84 -20.93 -9.09
C GLY A 279 24.45 -21.06 -8.47
N VAL A 280 24.32 -20.98 -7.14
CA VAL A 280 23.01 -20.80 -6.51
C VAL A 280 22.54 -19.38 -6.88
N PRO A 281 21.36 -19.22 -7.51
CA PRO A 281 20.88 -17.90 -7.90
C PRO A 281 20.67 -17.05 -6.64
N GLU A 282 20.96 -15.77 -6.79
CA GLU A 282 20.81 -14.78 -5.73
C GLU A 282 19.66 -13.86 -6.11
N ARG A 283 18.80 -13.58 -5.13
CA ARG A 283 17.71 -12.62 -5.25
C ARG A 283 17.93 -11.47 -4.28
N GLU A 284 17.84 -10.25 -4.77
CA GLU A 284 17.87 -9.07 -3.91
C GLU A 284 16.46 -8.79 -3.37
N VAL A 285 16.33 -8.72 -2.05
CA VAL A 285 15.12 -8.33 -1.33
C VAL A 285 15.39 -7.06 -0.57
N THR A 286 14.58 -6.02 -0.80
CA THR A 286 14.62 -4.82 0.03
C THR A 286 13.78 -5.03 1.29
N VAL A 287 14.43 -5.01 2.44
CA VAL A 287 13.73 -4.93 3.74
C VAL A 287 13.59 -3.48 4.16
N PHE A 288 12.52 -3.16 4.88
CA PHE A 288 12.21 -1.79 5.28
C PHE A 288 11.76 -1.71 6.74
N PHE A 289 11.93 -0.54 7.35
CA PHE A 289 11.47 -0.28 8.71
C PHE A 289 9.94 -0.07 8.70
N PRO A 290 9.16 -0.88 9.44
CA PRO A 290 7.71 -0.88 9.34
C PRO A 290 7.02 0.14 10.25
N GLY A 291 7.77 0.80 11.15
CA GLY A 291 7.21 1.74 12.13
C GLY A 291 6.22 1.07 13.07
N GLN A 292 4.99 1.55 13.06
CA GLN A 292 3.85 1.07 13.86
C GLN A 292 2.74 0.48 12.96
N ALA A 293 3.04 0.14 11.70
CA ALA A 293 2.09 -0.45 10.77
C ALA A 293 1.80 -1.92 11.10
N SER A 294 1.01 -2.20 12.12
CA SER A 294 0.47 -3.55 12.44
C SER A 294 -0.44 -4.12 11.34
N MET A 295 -0.77 -5.42 11.41
CA MET A 295 -1.78 -6.08 10.58
C MET A 295 -3.11 -5.30 10.61
N GLU A 296 -3.60 -4.93 11.80
CA GLU A 296 -4.86 -4.18 11.93
C GLU A 296 -4.77 -2.81 11.24
N TRP A 297 -3.63 -2.12 11.39
CA TRP A 297 -3.39 -0.84 10.70
C TRP A 297 -3.54 -0.97 9.18
N THR A 298 -3.05 -2.08 8.59
CA THR A 298 -3.18 -2.33 7.15
C THR A 298 -4.62 -2.61 6.70
N LEU A 299 -5.50 -3.02 7.62
CA LEU A 299 -6.90 -3.40 7.38
C LEU A 299 -7.90 -2.27 7.61
N VAL A 300 -7.46 -1.15 8.17
CA VAL A 300 -8.28 0.04 8.41
C VAL A 300 -8.13 1.03 7.25
N GLY A 301 -9.17 1.19 6.43
CA GLY A 301 -9.11 1.99 5.19
C GLY A 301 -8.68 3.45 5.36
N ARG A 302 -9.02 4.09 6.48
CA ARG A 302 -8.58 5.46 6.81
C ARG A 302 -7.08 5.56 7.17
N MET A 303 -6.49 4.46 7.64
CA MET A 303 -5.06 4.38 7.99
C MET A 303 -4.25 3.91 6.78
N HIS A 304 -4.78 2.95 6.03
CA HIS A 304 -4.13 2.34 4.89
C HIS A 304 -5.09 2.15 3.72
N GLY A 305 -4.87 2.91 2.64
CA GLY A 305 -5.72 2.82 1.45
C GLY A 305 -5.59 1.51 0.64
N GLY A 306 -4.81 0.53 1.09
CA GLY A 306 -4.71 -0.81 0.49
C GLY A 306 -5.60 -1.85 1.17
N ALA A 307 -6.23 -1.51 2.32
CA ALA A 307 -7.06 -2.42 3.12
C ALA A 307 -8.11 -3.18 2.30
N ARG A 308 -8.71 -2.49 1.33
CA ARG A 308 -9.72 -3.09 0.46
C ARG A 308 -9.14 -4.16 -0.45
N ALA A 309 -8.10 -3.84 -1.21
CA ALA A 309 -7.49 -4.79 -2.15
C ALA A 309 -6.96 -6.02 -1.43
N PHE A 310 -6.36 -5.83 -0.26
CA PHE A 310 -5.91 -6.92 0.60
C PHE A 310 -7.05 -7.90 0.96
N ARG A 311 -8.22 -7.37 1.36
CA ARG A 311 -9.42 -8.19 1.64
C ARG A 311 -9.95 -8.96 0.43
N PHE A 312 -9.59 -8.54 -0.79
CA PHE A 312 -9.93 -9.23 -2.03
C PHE A 312 -8.85 -10.21 -2.51
N GLY A 313 -7.77 -10.38 -1.75
CA GLY A 313 -6.74 -11.40 -1.98
C GLY A 313 -5.42 -10.87 -2.55
N ASP A 314 -5.29 -9.55 -2.77
CA ASP A 314 -4.01 -8.97 -3.16
C ASP A 314 -2.98 -9.14 -2.03
N THR A 315 -1.74 -9.48 -2.38
CA THR A 315 -0.64 -9.62 -1.43
C THR A 315 0.04 -8.28 -1.18
N CYS A 316 0.70 -8.12 -0.03
CA CYS A 316 1.51 -6.93 0.24
C CYS A 316 2.60 -6.76 -0.82
N GLU A 317 3.22 -7.84 -1.29
CA GLU A 317 4.24 -7.85 -2.35
C GLU A 317 3.71 -7.27 -3.66
N SER A 318 2.51 -7.69 -4.09
CA SER A 318 1.92 -7.24 -5.36
C SER A 318 1.72 -5.72 -5.44
N CYS A 319 1.49 -5.08 -4.29
CA CYS A 319 1.32 -3.64 -4.19
C CYS A 319 2.63 -2.90 -3.89
N HIS A 320 3.46 -3.44 -3.00
CA HIS A 320 4.57 -2.71 -2.38
C HIS A 320 5.96 -3.20 -2.79
N GLY A 321 6.11 -4.34 -3.46
CA GLY A 321 7.41 -4.95 -3.78
C GLY A 321 8.35 -4.08 -4.62
N ARG A 322 7.83 -3.00 -5.24
CA ARG A 322 8.57 -2.03 -6.07
C ARG A 322 8.73 -0.65 -5.42
N GLU A 323 8.28 -0.46 -4.19
CA GLU A 323 8.30 0.84 -3.48
C GLU A 323 8.75 0.71 -2.01
N THR A 324 9.26 -0.45 -1.58
CA THR A 324 9.70 -0.70 -0.19
C THR A 324 10.80 0.26 0.27
N ASP A 325 11.66 0.72 -0.63
CA ASP A 325 12.70 1.69 -0.34
C ASP A 325 12.12 3.07 0.00
N GLU A 326 11.22 3.57 -0.86
CA GLU A 326 10.49 4.82 -0.65
C GLU A 326 9.57 4.75 0.57
N MET A 327 8.96 3.60 0.83
CA MET A 327 8.16 3.36 2.04
C MET A 327 9.00 3.51 3.30
N GLY A 328 10.16 2.85 3.34
CA GLY A 328 11.07 2.93 4.48
C GLY A 328 11.44 4.39 4.81
N GLU A 329 11.77 5.19 3.79
CA GLU A 329 12.11 6.61 3.94
C GLU A 329 10.95 7.46 4.48
N LYS A 330 9.73 7.26 3.99
CA LYS A 330 8.54 7.96 4.50
C LYS A 330 8.24 7.60 5.96
N ILE A 331 8.48 6.35 6.35
CA ILE A 331 8.23 5.89 7.72
C ILE A 331 9.29 6.45 8.67
N VAL A 332 10.59 6.36 8.36
CA VAL A 332 11.64 6.90 9.25
C VAL A 332 11.66 8.42 9.36
N THR A 333 10.98 9.13 8.46
CA THR A 333 10.80 10.58 8.55
C THR A 333 9.52 10.99 9.28
N GLY A 334 8.65 10.04 9.62
CA GLY A 334 7.35 10.29 10.25
C GLY A 334 6.31 10.88 9.31
N GLU A 335 6.49 10.77 7.99
CA GLU A 335 5.45 11.13 7.02
C GLU A 335 4.23 10.21 7.15
N THR A 336 4.45 8.94 7.53
CA THR A 336 3.39 7.96 7.78
C THR A 336 3.84 6.90 8.77
N ALA A 337 2.88 6.23 9.43
CA ALA A 337 3.05 5.02 10.23
C ALA A 337 4.11 5.03 11.36
N GLU A 338 4.74 6.16 11.67
CA GLU A 338 5.64 6.33 12.81
C GLU A 338 5.40 7.68 13.47
N GLU A 339 4.87 7.67 14.69
CA GLU A 339 4.60 8.89 15.46
C GLU A 339 5.86 9.45 16.13
N HIS A 340 6.86 8.60 16.37
CA HIS A 340 8.10 8.98 17.06
C HIS A 340 9.33 8.56 16.25
N PRO A 341 9.63 9.27 15.14
CA PRO A 341 10.73 8.91 14.26
C PRO A 341 12.09 8.97 14.97
N ILE A 342 12.94 7.98 14.69
CA ILE A 342 14.31 7.90 15.23
C ILE A 342 15.25 8.64 14.28
N PRO A 343 15.86 9.77 14.70
CA PRO A 343 16.74 10.54 13.82
C PRO A 343 17.92 9.71 13.32
N GLY A 344 18.11 9.65 12.00
CA GLY A 344 19.21 8.92 11.37
C GLY A 344 18.96 7.42 11.20
N LYS A 345 17.83 6.87 11.67
CA LYS A 345 17.50 5.46 11.45
C LYS A 345 17.39 5.16 9.96
N ARG A 346 18.00 4.06 9.55
CA ARG A 346 17.93 3.53 8.19
C ARG A 346 16.49 3.15 7.83
N GLY A 347 15.94 3.72 6.76
CA GLY A 347 14.58 3.40 6.30
C GLY A 347 14.45 2.03 5.65
N SER A 348 15.44 1.66 4.83
CA SER A 348 15.43 0.40 4.10
C SER A 348 16.85 -0.08 3.77
N MET A 349 16.97 -1.34 3.39
CA MET A 349 18.22 -1.90 2.90
C MET A 349 18.03 -3.05 1.93
N PRO A 350 18.90 -3.16 0.90
CA PRO A 350 18.95 -4.34 0.05
C PRO A 350 19.61 -5.49 0.82
N VAL A 351 19.02 -6.68 0.70
CA VAL A 351 19.52 -7.93 1.25
C VAL A 351 19.62 -8.93 0.11
N ALA A 352 20.82 -9.39 -0.19
CA ALA A 352 21.02 -10.50 -1.10
C ALA A 352 20.65 -11.80 -0.38
N VAL A 353 19.77 -12.59 -1.00
CA VAL A 353 19.27 -13.85 -0.45
C VAL A 353 19.55 -14.97 -1.45
N GLN A 354 20.20 -16.03 -0.99
CA GLN A 354 20.39 -17.27 -1.75
C GLN A 354 19.70 -18.40 -0.99
N ALA A 355 19.05 -19.30 -1.74
CA ALA A 355 18.36 -20.45 -1.19
C ALA A 355 18.73 -21.71 -1.97
N ALA A 356 19.18 -22.74 -1.26
CA ALA A 356 19.56 -24.02 -1.84
C ALA A 356 19.16 -25.16 -0.91
N HIS A 357 19.10 -26.38 -1.44
CA HIS A 357 18.91 -27.57 -0.62
C HIS A 357 19.78 -28.73 -1.10
N ASP A 358 20.06 -29.66 -0.19
CA ASP A 358 20.52 -31.00 -0.55
C ASP A 358 19.38 -32.00 -0.31
N SER A 359 19.69 -33.30 -0.14
CA SER A 359 18.66 -34.32 0.16
C SER A 359 18.10 -34.26 1.58
N GLU A 360 18.74 -33.54 2.49
CA GLU A 360 18.47 -33.53 3.93
C GLU A 360 18.19 -32.12 4.48
N ASN A 361 18.79 -31.07 3.93
CA ASN A 361 18.84 -29.74 4.52
C ASN A 361 18.46 -28.63 3.53
N LEU A 362 17.81 -27.60 4.08
CA LEU A 362 17.70 -26.27 3.49
C LEU A 362 18.89 -25.41 3.92
N TYR A 363 19.44 -24.67 2.97
CA TYR A 363 20.46 -23.65 3.16
C TYR A 363 19.92 -22.28 2.75
N LEU A 364 20.08 -21.29 3.62
CA LEU A 364 19.79 -19.88 3.32
C LEU A 364 21.02 -19.03 3.60
N ARG A 365 21.30 -18.06 2.73
CA ARG A 365 22.34 -17.06 2.93
C ARG A 365 21.74 -15.67 2.77
N PHE A 366 22.06 -14.78 3.71
CA PHE A 366 21.66 -13.39 3.72
C PHE A 366 22.91 -12.50 3.74
N GLU A 367 22.98 -11.49 2.87
CA GLU A 367 24.08 -10.53 2.85
C GLU A 367 23.55 -9.10 2.70
N TRP A 368 23.98 -8.16 3.56
CA TRP A 368 23.54 -6.76 3.49
C TRP A 368 24.61 -5.77 3.96
N PRO A 369 24.54 -4.49 3.55
CA PRO A 369 25.56 -3.51 3.91
C PRO A 369 25.47 -3.12 5.38
N MET A 370 26.63 -2.99 6.03
CA MET A 370 26.74 -2.43 7.36
C MET A 370 26.46 -0.93 7.36
N THR A 371 26.00 -0.43 8.51
CA THR A 371 25.91 0.99 8.80
C THR A 371 26.55 1.30 10.16
N ASP A 372 26.99 2.54 10.32
CA ASP A 372 27.42 3.03 11.62
C ASP A 372 26.23 3.06 12.59
N HIS A 373 26.51 2.80 13.86
CA HIS A 373 25.47 2.78 14.88
C HIS A 373 24.81 4.15 15.07
N VAL A 374 23.47 4.16 15.10
CA VAL A 374 22.65 5.35 15.38
C VAL A 374 22.08 5.23 16.80
N PRO A 375 22.63 5.96 17.80
CA PRO A 375 22.15 5.87 19.16
C PRO A 375 20.70 6.36 19.30
N VAL A 376 19.87 5.58 19.98
CA VAL A 376 18.52 6.01 20.36
C VAL A 376 18.50 6.72 21.71
N ASP A 377 17.63 7.72 21.88
CA ASP A 377 17.58 8.56 23.07
C ASP A 377 16.71 7.98 24.19
N PHE A 378 15.83 7.03 23.87
CA PHE A 378 14.93 6.37 24.83
C PHE A 378 15.50 5.11 25.49
N VAL A 379 16.74 4.71 25.17
CA VAL A 379 17.46 3.60 25.83
C VAL A 379 18.78 4.08 26.39
N ASP A 380 19.05 3.76 27.65
CA ASP A 380 20.35 4.03 28.29
C ASP A 380 21.48 3.34 27.51
N GLY A 381 22.47 4.11 27.08
CA GLY A 381 23.59 3.60 26.26
C GLY A 381 23.31 3.56 24.75
N GLY A 382 22.10 3.93 24.32
CA GLY A 382 21.75 4.14 22.92
C GLY A 382 21.52 2.88 22.08
N LYS A 383 21.68 1.68 22.66
CA LYS A 383 21.53 0.37 22.01
C LYS A 383 20.35 -0.37 22.60
N MET A 384 19.37 -0.77 21.79
CA MET A 384 18.20 -1.51 22.27
C MET A 384 18.56 -2.95 22.65
N ASP A 385 19.46 -3.57 21.89
CA ASP A 385 20.07 -4.88 22.15
C ASP A 385 21.61 -4.76 22.15
N PRO A 386 22.23 -4.43 23.30
CA PRO A 386 23.68 -4.19 23.37
C PRO A 386 24.55 -5.37 22.95
N ASP A 387 24.06 -6.60 23.16
CA ASP A 387 24.79 -7.84 22.90
C ASP A 387 24.69 -8.25 21.42
N ASN A 388 23.64 -7.83 20.73
CA ASN A 388 23.39 -8.20 19.34
C ASN A 388 23.39 -6.97 18.42
N PRO A 389 24.51 -6.64 17.76
CA PRO A 389 24.51 -5.63 16.68
C PRO A 389 23.57 -6.00 15.53
N ILE A 390 23.39 -7.30 15.28
CA ILE A 390 22.44 -7.84 14.31
C ILE A 390 21.69 -9.03 14.88
N LYS A 391 20.43 -9.22 14.45
CA LYS A 391 19.72 -10.52 14.53
C LYS A 391 18.97 -10.76 13.23
N VAL A 392 18.93 -12.00 12.75
CA VAL A 392 18.10 -12.39 11.61
C VAL A 392 17.02 -13.33 12.12
N ALA A 393 15.76 -13.04 11.79
CA ALA A 393 14.63 -13.91 12.07
C ALA A 393 14.02 -14.38 10.74
N VAL A 394 13.84 -15.69 10.59
CA VAL A 394 13.21 -16.32 9.42
C VAL A 394 11.91 -16.95 9.85
N MET A 395 10.85 -16.73 9.08
CA MET A 395 9.53 -17.28 9.34
C MET A 395 9.04 -18.08 8.13
N LEU A 396 8.60 -19.31 8.40
CA LEU A 396 8.02 -20.24 7.43
C LEU A 396 6.59 -20.59 7.84
N SER A 397 5.69 -20.69 6.86
CA SER A 397 4.34 -21.20 7.09
C SER A 397 3.73 -21.81 5.84
N THR A 398 2.67 -22.59 6.04
CA THR A 398 1.78 -23.00 4.94
C THR A 398 0.75 -21.90 4.67
N ASP A 399 -0.19 -22.10 3.74
CA ASP A 399 -1.32 -21.19 3.52
C ASP A 399 -2.44 -21.36 4.57
N LYS A 400 -2.24 -22.17 5.61
CA LYS A 400 -3.26 -22.46 6.63
C LYS A 400 -3.52 -21.31 7.60
N PRO A 401 -2.50 -20.61 8.15
CA PRO A 401 -2.76 -19.45 9.00
C PRO A 401 -3.38 -18.29 8.20
N GLU A 402 -4.36 -17.61 8.79
CA GLU A 402 -5.03 -16.47 8.17
C GLU A 402 -4.00 -15.40 7.81
N TYR A 403 -4.12 -14.83 6.61
CA TYR A 403 -3.22 -13.84 6.02
C TYR A 403 -1.79 -14.29 5.72
N ALA A 404 -1.35 -15.49 6.09
CA ALA A 404 0.02 -15.96 5.81
C ALA A 404 0.40 -15.83 4.34
N ALA A 405 -0.50 -16.24 3.44
CA ALA A 405 -0.30 -16.18 1.99
C ALA A 405 -0.24 -14.75 1.43
N GLN A 406 -0.96 -13.80 2.04
CA GLN A 406 -1.02 -12.42 1.57
C GLN A 406 0.02 -11.50 2.21
N ALA A 407 0.42 -11.78 3.46
CA ALA A 407 1.17 -10.87 4.31
C ALA A 407 2.44 -11.47 4.94
N GLY A 408 2.67 -12.78 4.84
CA GLY A 408 3.81 -13.44 5.48
C GLY A 408 3.84 -13.19 7.00
N CYS A 409 5.01 -12.85 7.54
CA CYS A 409 5.18 -12.57 8.98
C CYS A 409 4.33 -11.42 9.54
N TRP A 410 3.73 -10.59 8.68
CA TRP A 410 2.83 -9.53 9.11
C TRP A 410 1.55 -10.05 9.74
N ALA A 411 1.09 -11.23 9.33
CA ALA A 411 -0.09 -11.87 9.90
C ALA A 411 0.01 -12.06 11.42
N ALA A 412 1.24 -12.07 11.96
CA ALA A 412 1.53 -12.17 13.38
C ALA A 412 2.02 -10.84 14.00
N CYS A 413 1.80 -9.70 13.34
CA CYS A 413 2.24 -8.38 13.80
C CYS A 413 1.03 -7.55 14.22
N HIS A 414 0.71 -7.51 15.52
CA HIS A 414 -0.50 -6.86 16.01
C HIS A 414 -0.26 -5.48 16.63
N HIS A 415 -1.30 -4.67 16.68
CA HIS A 415 -1.26 -3.30 17.22
C HIS A 415 -1.03 -3.25 18.74
N ASP A 416 -1.25 -4.36 19.43
CA ASP A 416 -1.16 -4.55 20.88
C ASP A 416 0.09 -5.31 21.34
N LEU A 417 1.04 -5.56 20.44
CA LEU A 417 2.33 -6.17 20.76
C LEU A 417 3.21 -5.22 21.58
N ARG A 418 4.22 -5.77 22.27
CA ARG A 418 5.24 -4.96 22.97
C ARG A 418 5.81 -3.89 22.02
N ASP A 419 5.93 -2.68 22.55
CA ASP A 419 6.44 -1.49 21.88
C ASP A 419 5.49 -0.88 20.83
N MET A 420 4.32 -1.49 20.60
CA MET A 420 3.26 -0.99 19.71
C MET A 420 2.24 -0.10 20.45
N PRO A 421 1.48 0.76 19.75
CA PRO A 421 0.67 1.81 20.40
C PRO A 421 -0.41 1.32 21.37
N ALA A 422 -0.96 0.12 21.18
CA ALA A 422 -2.03 -0.42 22.02
C ALA A 422 -1.57 -1.52 22.98
N HIS A 423 -0.26 -1.63 23.23
CA HIS A 423 0.27 -2.56 24.22
C HIS A 423 -0.34 -2.29 25.62
N PRO A 424 -0.79 -3.33 26.35
CA PRO A 424 -1.35 -3.16 27.70
C PRO A 424 -0.28 -2.80 28.73
N ASP A 425 -0.60 -1.89 29.66
CA ASP A 425 0.32 -1.47 30.73
C ASP A 425 0.75 -2.63 31.66
N ASP A 426 -0.16 -3.57 31.95
CA ASP A 426 0.06 -4.71 32.85
C ASP A 426 -0.64 -5.97 32.32
N PRO A 427 -0.06 -6.68 31.33
CA PRO A 427 -0.65 -7.89 30.77
C PRO A 427 -0.68 -9.04 31.77
N GLU A 428 0.23 -9.09 32.74
CA GLU A 428 0.28 -10.15 33.78
C GLU A 428 -1.00 -10.17 34.64
N ALA A 429 -1.62 -9.00 34.85
CA ALA A 429 -2.89 -8.89 35.58
C ALA A 429 -4.07 -9.62 34.91
N SER A 430 -3.97 -10.01 33.64
CA SER A 430 -4.99 -10.78 32.93
C SER A 430 -5.20 -12.19 33.51
N GLY A 431 -4.15 -12.78 34.10
CA GLY A 431 -4.15 -14.17 34.55
C GLY A 431 -4.20 -15.20 33.42
N LEU A 432 -3.98 -14.79 32.16
CA LEU A 432 -3.86 -15.71 31.03
C LEU A 432 -2.61 -16.57 31.16
N PRO A 433 -2.64 -17.83 30.69
CA PRO A 433 -1.52 -18.76 30.77
C PRO A 433 -0.48 -18.51 29.67
N LEU A 434 -0.04 -17.26 29.49
CA LEU A 434 0.95 -16.84 28.48
C LEU A 434 2.21 -16.26 29.16
N ASP A 435 3.36 -16.27 28.47
CA ASP A 435 4.59 -15.64 28.95
C ASP A 435 4.61 -14.13 28.65
N PHE A 436 4.32 -13.33 29.69
CA PHE A 436 4.38 -11.87 29.62
C PHE A 436 5.70 -11.26 30.11
N SER A 437 6.75 -12.06 30.34
CA SER A 437 8.06 -11.55 30.79
C SER A 437 8.68 -10.51 29.84
N ARG A 438 8.22 -10.50 28.59
CA ARG A 438 8.57 -9.54 27.54
C ARG A 438 7.35 -8.80 26.99
N GLY A 439 6.27 -8.68 27.76
CA GLY A 439 4.98 -8.15 27.30
C GLY A 439 4.28 -9.07 26.31
N VAL A 440 3.20 -8.58 25.70
CA VAL A 440 2.48 -9.29 24.62
C VAL A 440 3.41 -9.48 23.44
N THR A 441 3.59 -10.73 23.01
CA THR A 441 4.40 -11.10 21.85
C THR A 441 3.51 -11.54 20.68
N LYS A 442 4.14 -11.83 19.52
CA LYS A 442 3.43 -12.22 18.30
C LYS A 442 2.45 -13.36 18.57
N TYR A 443 1.27 -13.31 17.96
CA TYR A 443 0.26 -14.35 17.98
C TYR A 443 -0.42 -14.43 16.61
N LEU A 444 -1.24 -15.45 16.39
CA LEU A 444 -2.08 -15.61 15.20
C LEU A 444 -3.53 -15.35 15.57
N LYS A 445 -4.29 -14.81 14.61
CA LYS A 445 -5.69 -14.44 14.82
C LYS A 445 -6.54 -15.62 15.30
N GLU A 446 -6.29 -16.81 14.78
CA GLU A 446 -7.06 -18.02 15.13
C GLU A 446 -6.85 -18.47 16.56
N SER A 447 -5.79 -18.02 17.23
CA SER A 447 -5.59 -18.26 18.66
C SER A 447 -6.45 -17.36 19.55
N ARG A 448 -7.28 -16.49 18.95
CA ARG A 448 -8.14 -15.53 19.63
C ARG A 448 -9.61 -15.72 19.25
N THR A 449 -10.48 -15.61 20.25
CA THR A 449 -11.94 -15.59 20.08
C THR A 449 -12.41 -14.38 19.26
N GLU A 450 -11.67 -13.28 19.31
CA GLU A 450 -11.91 -12.07 18.53
C GLU A 450 -10.62 -11.23 18.41
N VAL A 451 -10.40 -10.62 17.24
CA VAL A 451 -9.38 -9.58 17.02
C VAL A 451 -10.07 -8.38 16.39
N GLU A 452 -9.94 -7.19 16.99
CA GLU A 452 -10.50 -5.95 16.46
C GLU A 452 -9.59 -5.39 15.35
N GLU A 453 -10.01 -5.58 14.09
CA GLU A 453 -9.27 -5.18 12.88
C GLU A 453 -9.86 -3.95 12.17
N ALA A 454 -11.01 -3.45 12.64
CA ALA A 454 -11.75 -2.38 11.98
C ALA A 454 -11.59 -1.02 12.67
N GLY A 455 -11.31 -1.01 13.98
CA GLY A 455 -11.12 0.22 14.77
C GLY A 455 -12.36 1.11 14.78
N ARG A 456 -13.55 0.52 14.60
CA ARG A 456 -14.81 1.26 14.44
C ARG A 456 -15.17 1.96 15.75
N ARG A 457 -15.66 3.20 15.64
CA ARG A 457 -16.14 3.99 16.79
C ARG A 457 -15.06 4.18 17.87
N GLY A 458 -13.78 4.18 17.48
CA GLY A 458 -12.64 4.34 18.40
C GLY A 458 -12.31 3.07 19.18
N ALA A 459 -12.77 1.89 18.74
CA ALA A 459 -12.33 0.62 19.31
C ALA A 459 -10.81 0.47 19.19
N THR A 460 -10.18 -0.01 20.27
CA THR A 460 -8.76 -0.31 20.31
C THR A 460 -8.49 -1.55 19.45
N LEU A 461 -7.55 -1.44 18.52
CA LEU A 461 -7.15 -2.54 17.65
C LEU A 461 -6.41 -3.63 18.44
N GLY A 462 -6.55 -4.87 17.99
CA GLY A 462 -5.91 -6.05 18.58
C GLY A 462 -6.88 -6.99 19.31
N GLY A 463 -6.32 -7.96 20.01
CA GLY A 463 -7.06 -9.06 20.64
C GLY A 463 -6.20 -9.86 21.62
N TRP A 464 -5.13 -9.29 22.17
CA TRP A 464 -4.18 -10.00 23.04
C TRP A 464 -4.82 -10.72 24.24
N ASP A 465 -5.93 -10.18 24.76
CA ASP A 465 -6.63 -10.70 25.94
C ASP A 465 -7.76 -11.70 25.60
N LYS A 466 -7.92 -12.05 24.32
CA LYS A 466 -9.03 -12.85 23.79
C LYS A 466 -8.65 -14.31 23.52
N LEU A 467 -7.73 -14.87 24.30
CA LEU A 467 -7.19 -16.22 24.11
C LEU A 467 -8.30 -17.29 23.98
N GLU A 468 -8.16 -18.18 23.00
CA GLU A 468 -8.99 -19.37 22.83
C GLU A 468 -8.74 -20.44 23.89
N ASP A 469 -9.65 -21.42 23.99
CA ASP A 469 -9.50 -22.55 24.90
C ASP A 469 -8.29 -23.45 24.52
N GLU A 470 -7.64 -24.06 25.53
CA GLU A 470 -6.43 -24.89 25.35
C GLU A 470 -6.61 -26.03 24.34
N ASP A 471 -7.78 -26.69 24.33
CA ASP A 471 -8.10 -27.75 23.37
C ASP A 471 -8.13 -27.22 21.92
N VAL A 472 -8.61 -25.99 21.72
CA VAL A 472 -8.64 -25.34 20.40
C VAL A 472 -7.22 -25.02 19.94
N LEU A 473 -6.38 -24.48 20.84
CA LEU A 473 -4.97 -24.17 20.54
C LEU A 473 -4.19 -25.44 20.16
N ALA A 474 -4.41 -26.55 20.89
CA ALA A 474 -3.79 -27.83 20.58
C ALA A 474 -4.20 -28.36 19.19
N ASP A 475 -5.47 -28.23 18.82
CA ASP A 475 -5.98 -28.62 17.50
C ASP A 475 -5.43 -27.73 16.37
N LEU A 476 -5.30 -26.41 16.60
CA LEU A 476 -4.68 -25.47 15.65
C LEU A 476 -3.22 -25.86 15.38
N LEU A 477 -2.44 -26.10 16.43
CA LEU A 477 -1.05 -26.52 16.30
C LEU A 477 -0.93 -27.85 15.55
N ALA A 478 -1.73 -28.85 15.94
CA ALA A 478 -1.73 -30.18 15.31
C ALA A 478 -2.18 -30.16 13.84
N SER A 479 -3.06 -29.23 13.47
CA SER A 479 -3.53 -29.06 12.10
C SER A 479 -2.58 -28.24 11.22
N GLY A 480 -1.51 -27.67 11.78
CA GLY A 480 -0.52 -26.88 11.05
C GLY A 480 -0.88 -25.41 10.88
N GLN A 481 -1.76 -24.87 11.73
CA GLN A 481 -2.08 -23.44 11.80
C GLN A 481 -1.11 -22.72 12.74
N PHE A 482 0.17 -22.70 12.37
CA PHE A 482 1.22 -22.00 13.10
C PHE A 482 2.21 -21.37 12.11
N MET A 483 3.09 -20.51 12.60
CA MET A 483 4.25 -20.03 11.85
C MET A 483 5.54 -20.48 12.53
N ASP A 484 6.35 -21.27 11.82
CA ASP A 484 7.69 -21.69 12.25
C ASP A 484 8.61 -20.47 12.27
N LEU A 485 9.32 -20.26 13.38
CA LEU A 485 10.14 -19.08 13.63
C LEU A 485 11.54 -19.49 14.10
N MET A 486 12.54 -19.06 13.35
CA MET A 486 13.95 -19.27 13.63
C MET A 486 14.64 -17.92 13.79
N ARG A 487 15.51 -17.77 14.79
CA ARG A 487 16.30 -16.56 15.02
C ARG A 487 17.77 -16.88 15.18
N ILE A 488 18.60 -16.06 14.53
CA ILE A 488 20.06 -16.10 14.56
C ILE A 488 20.53 -14.82 15.26
N ASN A 489 21.29 -14.99 16.32
CA ASN A 489 21.91 -13.91 17.08
C ASN A 489 23.30 -13.57 16.54
N ALA A 490 23.86 -12.43 16.94
CA ALA A 490 25.11 -11.93 16.37
C ALA A 490 26.33 -12.84 16.62
N ASP A 491 26.28 -13.65 17.67
CA ASP A 491 27.32 -14.63 18.04
C ASP A 491 27.13 -16.00 17.35
N GLY A 492 26.16 -16.13 16.44
CA GLY A 492 25.81 -17.37 15.77
C GLY A 492 24.91 -18.30 16.59
N SER A 493 24.54 -17.94 17.83
CA SER A 493 23.57 -18.73 18.59
C SER A 493 22.18 -18.70 17.94
N THR A 494 21.48 -19.84 18.04
CA THR A 494 20.20 -20.06 17.36
C THR A 494 19.06 -20.28 18.36
N GLU A 495 17.87 -19.81 17.97
CA GLU A 495 16.62 -19.99 18.70
C GLU A 495 15.55 -20.46 17.72
N HIS A 496 14.83 -21.53 18.03
CA HIS A 496 13.83 -22.15 17.16
C HIS A 496 12.55 -22.40 17.96
N GLY A 497 11.42 -22.04 17.37
CA GLY A 497 10.09 -22.32 17.89
C GLY A 497 9.03 -21.88 16.89
N HIS A 498 7.90 -21.39 17.37
CA HIS A 498 6.78 -21.04 16.52
C HIS A 498 5.94 -19.90 17.09
N VAL A 499 5.02 -19.40 16.27
CA VAL A 499 3.98 -18.45 16.66
C VAL A 499 2.62 -19.11 16.46
N LEU A 500 1.83 -19.15 17.54
CA LEU A 500 0.39 -19.46 17.55
C LEU A 500 -0.32 -18.55 18.56
N GLU A 501 -0.38 -18.93 19.82
CA GLU A 501 -1.00 -18.14 20.89
C GLU A 501 -0.06 -17.07 21.46
N GLU A 502 1.24 -17.33 21.36
CA GLU A 502 2.34 -16.43 21.69
C GLU A 502 3.57 -16.81 20.85
N ARG A 503 4.65 -16.02 20.99
CA ARG A 503 5.94 -16.32 20.35
C ARG A 503 6.78 -17.22 21.25
N ILE A 504 6.84 -18.50 20.89
CA ILE A 504 7.70 -19.49 21.55
C ILE A 504 9.03 -19.55 20.80
N MET A 505 10.15 -19.35 21.51
CA MET A 505 11.51 -19.37 20.95
C MET A 505 12.36 -20.56 21.43
N THR A 506 11.70 -21.56 22.01
CA THR A 506 12.35 -22.78 22.49
C THR A 506 11.67 -24.00 21.90
N GLY A 507 12.46 -24.98 21.49
CA GLY A 507 11.98 -26.20 20.87
C GLY A 507 12.47 -26.34 19.44
N GLY A 508 11.66 -26.98 18.60
CA GLY A 508 11.96 -27.30 17.21
C GLY A 508 13.13 -28.26 17.02
N ALA A 509 13.40 -28.63 15.77
CA ALA A 509 14.46 -29.58 15.42
C ALA A 509 15.89 -29.02 15.62
N GLY A 510 16.01 -27.75 16.03
CA GLY A 510 17.27 -27.01 16.01
C GLY A 510 17.78 -26.73 14.58
N PHE A 511 18.74 -25.81 14.47
CA PHE A 511 19.40 -25.49 13.20
C PHE A 511 20.78 -24.87 13.47
N GLU A 512 21.62 -24.88 12.45
CA GLU A 512 22.98 -24.31 12.47
C GLU A 512 22.99 -22.93 11.79
N ALA A 513 23.81 -22.01 12.29
CA ALA A 513 24.02 -20.71 11.68
C ALA A 513 25.47 -20.24 11.84
N SER A 514 25.95 -19.47 10.87
CA SER A 514 27.20 -18.72 10.99
C SER A 514 26.96 -17.25 10.66
N VAL A 515 27.64 -16.36 11.40
CA VAL A 515 27.56 -14.92 11.20
C VAL A 515 28.97 -14.40 10.95
N SER A 516 29.17 -13.67 9.87
CA SER A 516 30.45 -13.07 9.54
C SER A 516 30.30 -11.65 8.99
N SER A 517 31.42 -10.94 9.01
CA SER A 517 31.52 -9.56 8.54
C SER A 517 32.75 -9.41 7.66
N SER A 518 32.58 -8.97 6.41
CA SER A 518 33.69 -8.66 5.52
C SER A 518 33.33 -7.54 4.56
N GLY A 519 34.31 -6.72 4.18
CA GLY A 519 34.12 -5.68 3.15
C GLY A 519 33.05 -4.63 3.46
N GLY A 520 32.63 -4.46 4.73
CA GLY A 520 31.53 -3.59 5.12
C GLY A 520 30.13 -4.20 4.93
N TYR A 521 30.04 -5.53 4.86
CA TYR A 521 28.80 -6.29 4.74
C TYR A 521 28.69 -7.32 5.86
N TRP A 522 27.48 -7.52 6.36
CA TRP A 522 27.11 -8.69 7.15
C TRP A 522 26.79 -9.84 6.21
N GLN A 523 27.21 -11.05 6.58
CA GLN A 523 26.78 -12.30 5.96
C GLN A 523 26.26 -13.23 7.06
N VAL A 524 25.10 -13.83 6.83
CA VAL A 524 24.50 -14.83 7.71
C VAL A 524 24.13 -16.05 6.89
N ASP A 525 24.72 -17.20 7.25
CA ASP A 525 24.39 -18.49 6.66
C ASP A 525 23.58 -19.30 7.66
N MET A 526 22.61 -20.05 7.14
CA MET A 526 21.70 -20.87 7.90
C MET A 526 21.55 -22.24 7.25
N LYS A 527 21.55 -23.29 8.06
CA LYS A 527 21.31 -24.67 7.64
C LYS A 527 20.31 -25.32 8.59
N ARG A 528 19.18 -25.80 8.05
CA ARG A 528 18.16 -26.54 8.81
C ARG A 528 17.74 -27.82 8.09
N PRO A 529 17.30 -28.87 8.81
CA PRO A 529 16.67 -30.02 8.19
C PRO A 529 15.46 -29.65 7.33
N LEU A 530 15.24 -30.35 6.21
CA LEU A 530 14.02 -30.20 5.39
C LEU A 530 12.80 -30.78 6.10
N GLN A 531 12.99 -31.86 6.85
CA GLN A 531 11.92 -32.58 7.55
C GLN A 531 12.08 -32.42 9.05
N SER A 532 10.97 -32.22 9.76
CA SER A 532 10.92 -32.17 11.23
C SER A 532 9.70 -32.93 11.74
N ASP A 533 9.87 -33.63 12.87
CA ASP A 533 8.80 -34.27 13.62
C ASP A 533 8.40 -33.45 14.87
N GLN A 534 9.00 -32.27 15.06
CA GLN A 534 8.72 -31.41 16.20
C GLN A 534 7.45 -30.58 15.97
N PRO A 535 6.59 -30.41 17.00
CA PRO A 535 5.44 -29.52 16.90
C PRO A 535 5.87 -28.07 16.64
N GLY A 536 5.21 -27.40 15.70
CA GLY A 536 5.51 -26.01 15.35
C GLY A 536 6.58 -25.84 14.26
N ASP A 537 7.13 -26.93 13.72
CA ASP A 537 8.11 -26.87 12.63
C ASP A 537 7.45 -27.11 11.26
N VAL A 538 7.85 -26.33 10.24
CA VAL A 538 7.40 -26.55 8.85
C VAL A 538 8.35 -27.52 8.14
N SER A 539 7.83 -28.69 7.75
CA SER A 539 8.56 -29.60 6.86
C SER A 539 8.40 -29.18 5.40
N LEU A 540 9.52 -29.12 4.66
CA LEU A 540 9.58 -28.72 3.25
C LEU A 540 9.65 -29.94 2.34
N GLN A 541 8.70 -30.06 1.43
CA GLN A 541 8.57 -31.20 0.52
C GLN A 541 8.59 -30.74 -0.95
N PRO A 542 9.17 -31.55 -1.86
CA PRO A 542 9.11 -31.27 -3.30
C PRO A 542 7.66 -31.15 -3.80
N GLY A 543 7.39 -30.14 -4.62
CA GLY A 543 6.06 -29.89 -5.20
C GLY A 543 5.08 -29.17 -4.28
N GLU A 544 5.48 -28.80 -3.07
CA GLU A 544 4.74 -27.90 -2.19
C GLU A 544 5.39 -26.51 -2.15
N THR A 545 4.57 -25.50 -1.85
CA THR A 545 5.01 -24.10 -1.75
C THR A 545 4.71 -23.57 -0.35
N TYR A 546 5.61 -22.75 0.17
CA TYR A 546 5.56 -22.23 1.53
C TYR A 546 5.69 -20.72 1.53
N ASN A 547 5.08 -20.08 2.54
CA ASN A 547 5.23 -18.66 2.78
C ASN A 547 6.56 -18.42 3.51
N PHE A 548 7.41 -17.60 2.92
CA PHE A 548 8.74 -17.23 3.40
C PHE A 548 8.80 -15.73 3.64
N SER A 549 9.28 -15.35 4.82
CA SER A 549 9.59 -13.96 5.15
C SER A 549 10.69 -13.90 6.19
N PHE A 550 11.36 -12.76 6.28
CA PHE A 550 12.43 -12.57 7.24
C PHE A 550 12.49 -11.14 7.75
N ALA A 551 13.10 -10.98 8.91
CA ALA A 551 13.33 -9.70 9.55
C ALA A 551 14.78 -9.59 10.01
N ILE A 552 15.34 -8.40 9.89
CA ILE A 552 16.70 -8.07 10.31
C ILE A 552 16.63 -6.99 11.37
N HIS A 553 17.08 -7.32 12.57
CA HIS A 553 17.32 -6.36 13.63
C HIS A 553 18.72 -5.78 13.43
N ASP A 554 18.86 -4.87 12.49
CA ASP A 554 20.13 -4.16 12.25
C ASP A 554 20.31 -3.04 13.27
N ASP A 555 21.55 -2.64 13.49
CA ASP A 555 21.91 -1.52 14.36
C ASP A 555 21.40 -1.66 15.81
N HIS A 556 21.64 -2.83 16.42
CA HIS A 556 21.23 -3.11 17.80
C HIS A 556 19.72 -2.96 18.06
N ALA A 557 18.89 -3.09 17.02
CA ALA A 557 17.44 -2.97 17.16
C ALA A 557 16.84 -4.12 17.99
N ASP A 558 15.75 -3.83 18.72
CA ASP A 558 14.90 -4.84 19.36
C ASP A 558 13.41 -4.54 19.12
N GLY A 559 12.55 -5.51 19.41
CA GLY A 559 11.10 -5.31 19.35
C GLY A 559 10.64 -4.90 17.95
N ARG A 560 9.82 -3.84 17.85
CA ARG A 560 9.29 -3.35 16.57
C ARG A 560 10.29 -2.58 15.69
N PHE A 561 11.50 -2.33 16.19
CA PHE A 561 12.46 -1.44 15.53
C PHE A 561 13.31 -2.11 14.43
N HIS A 562 12.99 -3.35 14.06
CA HIS A 562 13.67 -4.10 13.01
C HIS A 562 13.23 -3.69 11.60
N HIS A 563 13.99 -4.12 10.59
CA HIS A 563 13.57 -4.11 9.20
C HIS A 563 12.94 -5.45 8.84
N VAL A 564 11.97 -5.44 7.94
CA VAL A 564 11.16 -6.61 7.62
C VAL A 564 10.98 -6.73 6.11
N SER A 565 10.94 -7.97 5.61
CA SER A 565 10.61 -8.29 4.24
C SER A 565 9.09 -8.27 4.01
N LEU A 566 8.65 -8.15 2.76
CA LEU A 566 7.30 -8.56 2.41
C LEU A 566 7.19 -10.11 2.46
N GLY A 567 5.99 -10.65 2.30
CA GLY A 567 5.76 -12.10 2.18
C GLY A 567 6.08 -12.59 0.77
N TYR A 568 6.85 -13.68 0.67
CA TYR A 568 7.24 -14.33 -0.58
C TYR A 568 6.85 -15.81 -0.56
N ARG A 569 6.75 -16.43 -1.74
CA ARG A 569 6.60 -17.88 -1.88
C ARG A 569 7.94 -18.55 -2.12
N MET A 570 8.14 -19.69 -1.47
CA MET A 570 9.35 -20.52 -1.58
C MET A 570 8.95 -21.96 -1.91
N GLY A 571 9.75 -22.64 -2.74
CA GLY A 571 9.52 -24.02 -3.17
C GLY A 571 10.84 -24.70 -3.55
N LEU A 572 10.90 -26.02 -3.36
CA LEU A 572 12.08 -26.82 -3.74
C LEU A 572 12.07 -27.10 -5.23
N ASP A 573 13.14 -26.71 -5.93
CA ASP A 573 13.30 -26.86 -7.38
C ASP A 573 12.11 -26.30 -8.21
N ASP A 574 11.51 -25.21 -7.73
CA ASP A 574 10.35 -24.54 -8.36
C ASP A 574 10.74 -23.15 -8.88
N GLU A 575 10.89 -23.02 -10.20
CA GLU A 575 11.22 -21.77 -10.87
C GLU A 575 10.02 -20.80 -10.98
N GLU A 576 8.80 -21.22 -10.65
CA GLU A 576 7.59 -20.39 -10.77
C GLU A 576 7.30 -19.56 -9.51
N VAL A 577 7.95 -19.86 -8.38
CA VAL A 577 7.81 -19.12 -7.11
C VAL A 577 8.89 -18.04 -6.94
N ASP A 578 8.68 -17.12 -5.99
CA ASP A 578 9.61 -16.00 -5.75
C ASP A 578 11.03 -16.47 -5.40
N PHE A 579 11.11 -17.54 -4.60
CA PHE A 579 12.34 -18.18 -4.15
C PHE A 579 12.38 -19.65 -4.56
N ASN A 580 13.04 -19.91 -5.68
CA ASN A 580 13.46 -21.25 -6.06
C ASN A 580 14.60 -21.69 -5.14
N VAL A 581 14.34 -22.66 -4.26
CA VAL A 581 15.38 -23.31 -3.47
C VAL A 581 16.02 -24.36 -4.38
N VAL A 582 17.22 -24.08 -4.87
CA VAL A 582 17.85 -24.92 -5.90
C VAL A 582 18.55 -26.12 -5.28
N GLY A 583 18.26 -27.32 -5.78
CA GLY A 583 18.94 -28.55 -5.40
C GLY A 583 20.42 -28.57 -5.79
N ARG A 584 21.30 -28.97 -4.87
CA ARG A 584 22.76 -29.04 -5.06
C ARG A 584 23.40 -30.36 -4.70
#